data_AF-A0A9Q0RCB4-F1
#
_entry.id   AF-A0A9Q0RCB4-F1
#
_cell.length_a   1.000
_cell.length_b   1.000
_cell.length_c   1.000
_cell.angle_alpha   90.00
_cell.angle_beta   90.00
_cell.angle_gamma   90.00
#
_symmetry.space_group_name_H-M   'P 1'
#
loop_
_entity.id
_entity.type
_entity.pdbx_description
1 polymer ?
#
loop_
_entity_poly.entity_id
_entity_poly.type
_entity_poly.pdbx_seq_one_letter_code
_entity_poly.pdbx_strand_id
1 'polypeptide(L)'
;MFLEMFQFLFDIFMVFGPVSGFIYQLMKILKTKSSEGFSSYLCLILTTSNILRIYFWFGNRFSQALVLQSICMITVQVILLRYVIKYRMDSRFFNGFDFFDNFDDFLQHFWNCFFWGRFYFAFIGYLSLFLESSAGSFQVYKNYKRKSTEGVTLFLFLTWIIGDFIKFIYFIIDQSPYPFFVGCLFQIGNDLTCIFQYFHYNQENQQPFLIPNTKESKN
;
A
#
# COMPACT_ATOMS: atom_id res chain seq x y z
N MET A 1 -11.27 -14.55 -29.11
CA MET A 1 -9.82 -14.40 -29.35
C MET A 1 -9.26 -13.03 -28.94
N PHE A 2 -9.52 -11.92 -29.65
CA PHE A 2 -8.92 -10.61 -29.28
C PHE A 2 -9.36 -10.10 -27.89
N LEU A 3 -10.66 -10.16 -27.60
CA LEU A 3 -11.21 -9.74 -26.30
C LEU A 3 -10.75 -10.63 -25.13
N GLU A 4 -10.59 -11.93 -25.36
CA GLU A 4 -10.08 -12.87 -24.35
C GLU A 4 -8.60 -12.61 -24.05
N MET A 5 -7.80 -12.33 -25.08
CA MET A 5 -6.40 -11.93 -24.92
C MET A 5 -6.29 -10.62 -24.14
N PHE A 6 -7.15 -9.64 -24.44
CA PHE A 6 -7.20 -8.38 -23.71
C PHE A 6 -7.58 -8.60 -22.23
N GLN A 7 -8.62 -9.38 -21.96
CA GLN A 7 -9.05 -9.70 -20.60
C GLN A 7 -7.96 -10.44 -19.81
N PHE A 8 -7.26 -11.38 -20.44
CA PHE A 8 -6.16 -12.10 -19.82
C PHE A 8 -5.00 -11.17 -19.45
N LEU A 9 -4.62 -10.26 -20.35
CA LEU A 9 -3.59 -9.25 -20.08
C LEU A 9 -4.03 -8.29 -18.97
N PHE A 10 -5.31 -7.91 -18.95
CA PHE A 10 -5.90 -7.08 -17.92
C PHE A 10 -5.82 -7.74 -16.54
N ASP A 11 -6.21 -9.01 -16.44
CA ASP A 11 -6.17 -9.77 -15.19
C ASP A 11 -4.73 -9.92 -14.68
N ILE A 12 -3.76 -10.19 -15.57
CA ILE A 12 -2.33 -10.20 -15.23
C ILE A 12 -1.91 -8.84 -14.67
N PHE A 13 -2.26 -7.74 -15.35
CA PHE A 13 -1.89 -6.41 -14.90
C PHE A 13 -2.50 -6.07 -13.54
N MET A 14 -3.77 -6.41 -13.33
CA MET A 14 -4.47 -6.21 -12.06
C MET A 14 -3.78 -6.95 -10.90
N VAL A 15 -3.24 -8.15 -11.15
CA VAL A 15 -2.52 -8.95 -10.16
C VAL A 15 -1.12 -8.39 -9.90
N PHE A 16 -0.32 -8.20 -10.95
CA PHE A 16 1.11 -7.95 -10.82
C PHE A 16 1.49 -6.48 -10.79
N GLY A 17 0.66 -5.58 -11.32
CA GLY A 17 0.89 -4.14 -11.36
C GLY A 17 1.17 -3.57 -9.97
N PRO A 18 0.24 -3.68 -9.01
CA PRO A 18 0.46 -3.20 -7.64
C PRO A 18 1.65 -3.89 -6.97
N VAL A 19 1.78 -5.21 -7.16
CA VAL A 19 2.83 -6.04 -6.55
C VAL A 19 4.23 -5.60 -7.00
N SER A 20 4.40 -5.24 -8.27
CA SER A 20 5.69 -4.86 -8.85
C SER A 20 6.31 -3.64 -8.15
N GLY A 21 5.51 -2.64 -7.79
CA GLY A 21 5.96 -1.45 -7.05
C GLY A 21 6.54 -1.81 -5.69
N PHE A 22 5.87 -2.70 -4.96
CA PHE A 22 6.33 -3.17 -3.65
C PHE A 22 7.57 -4.04 -3.73
N ILE A 23 7.69 -4.88 -4.75
CA ILE A 23 8.92 -5.65 -5.01
C ILE A 23 10.08 -4.69 -5.24
N TYR A 24 9.90 -3.65 -6.07
CA TYR A 24 10.96 -2.68 -6.34
C TYR A 24 11.33 -1.88 -5.08
N GLN A 25 10.34 -1.51 -4.25
CA GLN A 25 10.57 -0.88 -2.96
C GLN A 25 11.35 -1.79 -1.99
N LEU A 26 11.03 -3.09 -1.98
CA LEU A 26 11.79 -4.09 -1.22
C LEU A 26 13.24 -4.14 -1.70
N MET A 27 13.47 -4.21 -3.01
CA MET A 27 14.83 -4.20 -3.59
C MET A 27 15.61 -2.95 -3.17
N LYS A 28 14.98 -1.77 -3.16
CA LYS A 28 15.61 -0.53 -2.66
C LYS A 28 16.04 -0.68 -1.21
N ILE A 29 15.16 -1.14 -0.32
CA ILE A 29 15.47 -1.34 1.11
C ILE A 29 16.59 -2.36 1.30
N LEU A 30 16.59 -3.45 0.53
CA LEU A 30 17.64 -4.47 0.56
C LEU A 30 19.00 -3.91 0.13
N LYS A 31 19.02 -3.00 -0.84
CA LYS A 31 20.23 -2.33 -1.35
C LYS A 31 20.74 -1.25 -0.40
N THR A 32 19.86 -0.39 0.11
CA THR A 32 20.24 0.74 0.98
C THR A 32 20.44 0.34 2.43
N LYS A 33 19.94 -0.84 2.85
CA LYS A 33 19.92 -1.29 4.25
C LYS A 33 19.25 -0.29 5.20
N SER A 34 18.32 0.52 4.67
CA SER A 34 17.56 1.50 5.44
C SER A 34 16.12 1.53 4.96
N SER A 35 15.18 1.55 5.93
CA SER A 35 13.73 1.61 5.69
C SER A 35 13.09 2.89 6.26
N GLU A 36 13.89 3.93 6.53
CA GLU A 36 13.42 5.11 7.26
C GLU A 36 12.27 5.84 6.56
N GLY A 37 12.31 5.96 5.23
CA GLY A 37 11.25 6.68 4.50
C GLY A 37 9.98 5.91 4.23
N PHE A 38 10.04 4.59 4.20
CA PHE A 38 8.89 3.78 3.83
C PHE A 38 8.02 3.43 5.04
N SER A 39 6.71 3.70 4.97
CA SER A 39 5.79 3.50 6.09
C SER A 39 5.51 2.01 6.34
N SER A 40 5.76 1.53 7.56
CA SER A 40 5.43 0.16 7.95
C SER A 40 3.94 -0.04 8.23
N TYR A 41 3.22 1.01 8.66
CA TYR A 41 1.75 0.98 8.81
C TYR A 41 1.05 0.68 7.50
N LEU A 42 1.62 1.13 6.38
CA LEU A 42 1.11 0.83 5.06
C LEU A 42 1.12 -0.69 4.79
N CYS A 43 2.20 -1.39 5.14
CA CYS A 43 2.25 -2.85 5.00
C CYS A 43 1.21 -3.55 5.86
N LEU A 44 1.05 -3.13 7.12
CA LEU A 44 0.09 -3.73 8.04
C LEU A 44 -1.33 -3.58 7.50
N ILE A 45 -1.72 -2.35 7.14
CA ILE A 45 -3.08 -2.06 6.66
C ILE A 45 -3.38 -2.76 5.35
N LEU A 46 -2.43 -2.81 4.40
CA LEU A 46 -2.61 -3.55 3.15
C LEU A 46 -2.71 -5.06 3.41
N THR A 47 -1.94 -5.60 4.35
CA THR A 47 -2.05 -7.01 4.74
C THR A 47 -3.44 -7.30 5.29
N THR A 48 -3.91 -6.51 6.26
CA THR A 48 -5.27 -6.62 6.84
C THR A 48 -6.37 -6.50 5.79
N SER A 49 -6.28 -5.50 4.91
CA SER A 49 -7.24 -5.26 3.84
C SER A 49 -7.36 -6.46 2.89
N ASN A 50 -6.24 -7.01 2.42
CA ASN A 50 -6.25 -8.16 1.49
C ASN A 50 -6.75 -9.44 2.17
N ILE A 51 -6.50 -9.61 3.47
CA ILE A 51 -7.06 -10.72 4.26
C ILE A 51 -8.59 -10.61 4.34
N LEU A 52 -9.12 -9.44 4.69
CA LEU A 52 -10.56 -9.17 4.70
C LEU A 52 -11.19 -9.39 3.32
N ARG A 53 -10.48 -9.04 2.24
CA ARG A 53 -10.94 -9.27 0.87
C ARG A 53 -11.08 -10.75 0.53
N ILE A 54 -10.13 -11.58 0.96
CA ILE A 54 -10.22 -13.04 0.82
C ILE A 54 -11.42 -13.58 1.61
N TYR A 55 -11.70 -13.05 2.80
CA TYR A 55 -12.89 -13.43 3.55
C TYR A 55 -14.20 -13.05 2.87
N PHE A 56 -14.28 -11.82 2.34
CA PHE A 56 -15.43 -11.37 1.58
C PHE A 56 -15.73 -12.32 0.40
N TRP A 57 -14.69 -12.85 -0.24
CA TRP A 57 -14.81 -13.77 -1.37
C TRP A 57 -15.53 -15.09 -1.04
N PHE A 58 -15.48 -15.56 0.22
CA PHE A 58 -16.23 -16.76 0.64
C PHE A 58 -17.74 -16.50 0.73
N GLY A 59 -18.15 -15.28 1.07
CA GLY A 59 -19.57 -14.89 1.12
C GLY A 59 -20.12 -14.44 -0.24
N ASN A 60 -19.36 -13.63 -0.97
CA ASN A 60 -19.72 -13.14 -2.31
C ASN A 60 -18.54 -13.33 -3.26
N ARG A 61 -18.71 -14.22 -4.25
CA ARG A 61 -17.68 -14.48 -5.26
C ARG A 61 -17.51 -13.27 -6.17
N PHE A 62 -16.27 -12.83 -6.33
CA PHE A 62 -15.83 -11.87 -7.34
C PHE A 62 -14.69 -12.48 -8.17
N SER A 63 -14.17 -11.74 -9.17
CA SER A 63 -13.15 -12.22 -10.10
C SER A 63 -11.97 -12.92 -9.39
N GLN A 64 -11.61 -14.11 -9.88
CA GLN A 64 -10.49 -14.90 -9.35
C GLN A 64 -9.16 -14.16 -9.41
N ALA A 65 -8.99 -13.24 -10.38
CA ALA A 65 -7.80 -12.41 -10.50
C ALA A 65 -7.57 -11.55 -9.24
N LEU A 66 -8.62 -10.96 -8.68
CA LEU A 66 -8.51 -10.12 -7.47
C LEU A 66 -8.18 -10.95 -6.21
N VAL A 67 -8.58 -12.22 -6.17
CA VAL A 67 -8.20 -13.15 -5.09
C VAL A 67 -6.73 -13.50 -5.20
N LEU A 68 -6.27 -13.86 -6.41
CA LEU A 68 -4.85 -14.14 -6.67
C LEU A 68 -3.98 -12.92 -6.36
N GLN A 69 -4.43 -11.73 -6.76
CA GLN A 69 -3.82 -10.45 -6.40
C GLN A 69 -3.68 -10.30 -4.89
N SER A 70 -4.73 -10.61 -4.12
CA SER A 70 -4.71 -10.52 -2.66
C SER A 70 -3.67 -11.46 -2.04
N ILE A 71 -3.57 -12.70 -2.52
CA ILE A 71 -2.60 -13.70 -2.04
C ILE A 71 -1.16 -13.24 -2.33
N CYS A 72 -0.89 -12.83 -3.57
CA CYS A 72 0.42 -12.31 -3.97
C CYS A 72 0.80 -11.07 -3.15
N MET A 73 -0.17 -10.18 -2.95
CA MET A 73 0.01 -8.94 -2.20
C MET A 73 0.32 -9.20 -0.72
N ILE A 74 -0.44 -10.07 -0.04
CA ILE A 74 -0.15 -10.47 1.36
C ILE A 74 1.28 -10.99 1.48
N THR A 75 1.68 -11.89 0.58
CA THR A 75 3.02 -12.48 0.57
C THR A 75 4.10 -11.41 0.50
N VAL A 76 3.98 -10.48 -0.44
CA VAL A 76 4.96 -9.39 -0.62
C VAL A 76 4.93 -8.40 0.54
N GLN A 77 3.76 -8.07 1.08
CA GLN A 77 3.64 -7.14 2.21
C GLN A 77 4.24 -7.71 3.50
N VAL A 78 4.05 -9.00 3.79
CA VAL A 78 4.67 -9.66 4.96
C VAL A 78 6.19 -9.69 4.82
N ILE A 79 6.71 -10.04 3.64
CA ILE A 79 8.15 -10.02 3.37
C ILE A 79 8.70 -8.59 3.51
N LEU A 80 8.04 -7.62 2.90
CA LEU A 80 8.44 -6.22 2.95
C LEU A 80 8.44 -5.70 4.38
N LEU A 81 7.38 -5.96 5.15
CA LEU A 81 7.27 -5.59 6.56
C LEU A 81 8.43 -6.15 7.38
N ARG A 82 8.76 -7.45 7.21
CA ARG A 82 9.89 -8.08 7.90
C ARG A 82 11.20 -7.34 7.65
N TYR A 83 11.48 -6.96 6.40
CA TYR A 83 12.71 -6.23 6.07
C TYR A 83 12.65 -4.76 6.49
N VAL A 84 11.48 -4.14 6.45
CA VAL A 84 11.28 -2.79 6.96
C VAL A 84 11.60 -2.75 8.44
N ILE A 85 11.14 -3.70 9.25
CA ILE A 85 11.45 -3.79 10.68
C ILE A 85 12.94 -4.07 10.89
N LYS A 86 13.50 -5.03 10.16
CA LYS A 86 14.92 -5.41 10.28
C LYS A 86 15.88 -4.23 10.05
N TYR A 87 15.56 -3.33 9.13
CA TYR A 87 16.40 -2.19 8.77
C TYR A 87 15.87 -0.86 9.31
N ARG A 88 15.05 -0.89 10.37
CA ARG A 88 14.53 0.28 11.06
C ARG A 88 15.24 0.43 12.40
N MET A 89 15.79 1.62 12.66
CA MET A 89 16.47 1.93 13.93
C MET A 89 15.52 2.35 15.07
N ASP A 90 14.20 2.45 14.83
CA ASP A 90 13.22 2.91 15.82
C ASP A 90 12.58 1.73 16.59
N SER A 91 12.81 1.67 17.90
CA SER A 91 12.36 0.64 18.83
C SER A 91 10.84 0.68 19.13
N ARG A 92 10.13 1.75 18.74
CA ARG A 92 8.68 1.90 18.96
C ARG A 92 7.80 0.95 18.12
N PHE A 93 8.41 0.15 17.25
CA PHE A 93 7.70 -0.72 16.31
C PHE A 93 7.61 -2.20 16.75
N PHE A 94 8.18 -2.59 17.90
CA PHE A 94 8.01 -3.95 18.43
C PHE A 94 6.51 -4.33 18.61
N ASN A 95 5.61 -3.36 18.71
CA ASN A 95 4.16 -3.58 18.79
C ASN A 95 3.49 -3.98 17.46
N GLY A 96 4.22 -4.02 16.33
CA GLY A 96 3.67 -4.42 15.03
C GLY A 96 3.64 -5.93 14.81
N PHE A 97 4.47 -6.70 15.53
CA PHE A 97 4.40 -8.17 15.53
C PHE A 97 3.26 -8.68 16.41
N ASP A 98 2.90 -7.94 17.47
CA ASP A 98 1.68 -8.20 18.24
C ASP A 98 0.44 -8.26 17.35
N PHE A 99 0.41 -7.57 16.21
CA PHE A 99 -0.68 -7.69 15.23
C PHE A 99 -0.84 -9.12 14.69
N PHE A 100 0.27 -9.82 14.41
CA PHE A 100 0.23 -11.21 13.96
C PHE A 100 -0.05 -12.18 15.11
N ASP A 101 0.39 -11.88 16.32
CA ASP A 101 0.04 -12.70 17.49
C ASP A 101 -1.47 -12.58 17.80
N ASN A 102 -2.06 -11.39 17.63
CA ASN A 102 -3.52 -11.19 17.68
C ASN A 102 -4.25 -11.66 16.41
N PHE A 103 -3.53 -12.16 15.40
CA PHE A 103 -4.16 -12.60 14.15
C PHE A 103 -4.98 -13.87 14.37
N ASP A 104 -4.51 -14.80 15.19
CA ASP A 104 -5.26 -16.01 15.53
C ASP A 104 -6.57 -15.68 16.27
N ASP A 105 -6.54 -14.72 17.21
CA ASP A 105 -7.73 -14.20 17.88
C ASP A 105 -8.69 -13.53 16.87
N PHE A 106 -8.14 -12.78 15.91
CA PHE A 106 -8.92 -12.19 14.82
C PHE A 106 -9.57 -13.26 13.93
N LEU A 107 -8.86 -14.33 13.58
CA LEU A 107 -9.40 -15.49 12.84
C LEU A 107 -10.52 -16.18 13.60
N GLN A 108 -10.35 -16.35 14.92
CA GLN A 108 -11.34 -17.00 15.76
C GLN A 108 -12.60 -16.13 15.94
N HIS A 109 -12.43 -14.83 16.16
CA HIS A 109 -13.55 -13.89 16.22
C HIS A 109 -14.30 -13.84 14.87
N PHE A 110 -13.56 -13.91 13.77
CA PHE A 110 -14.11 -14.02 12.42
C PHE A 110 -14.94 -15.30 12.23
N TRP A 111 -14.42 -16.47 12.63
CA TRP A 111 -15.13 -17.74 12.51
C TRP A 111 -16.45 -17.72 13.28
N ASN A 112 -16.45 -17.12 14.47
CA ASN A 112 -17.65 -16.95 15.28
C ASN A 112 -18.68 -16.01 14.62
N CYS A 113 -18.21 -15.00 13.88
CA CYS A 113 -19.05 -14.04 13.16
C CYS A 113 -19.48 -14.51 11.76
N PHE A 114 -18.92 -15.59 11.24
CA PHE A 114 -19.23 -16.14 9.91
C PHE A 114 -20.73 -16.46 9.74
N PHE A 115 -21.41 -16.83 10.82
CA PHE A 115 -22.85 -17.15 10.81
C PHE A 115 -23.79 -15.93 10.84
N TRP A 116 -23.26 -14.70 10.87
CA TRP A 116 -24.06 -13.46 10.93
C TRP A 116 -24.70 -13.09 9.57
N GLY A 117 -24.50 -13.91 8.54
CA GLY A 117 -25.19 -13.81 7.26
C GLY A 117 -24.71 -12.66 6.38
N ARG A 118 -25.57 -12.19 5.46
CA ARG A 118 -25.18 -11.31 4.34
C ARG A 118 -24.66 -9.93 4.78
N PHE A 119 -25.17 -9.39 5.89
CA PHE A 119 -24.75 -8.07 6.40
C PHE A 119 -23.30 -8.06 6.89
N TYR A 120 -22.84 -9.17 7.50
CA TYR A 120 -21.47 -9.31 7.94
C TYR A 120 -20.48 -9.29 6.77
N PHE A 121 -20.76 -10.06 5.72
CA PHE A 121 -19.93 -10.04 4.51
C PHE A 121 -19.91 -8.66 3.86
N ALA A 122 -21.05 -7.98 3.76
CA ALA A 122 -21.09 -6.60 3.24
C ALA A 122 -20.20 -5.66 4.07
N PHE A 123 -20.28 -5.73 5.40
CA PHE A 123 -19.44 -4.95 6.30
C PHE A 123 -17.94 -5.23 6.09
N ILE A 124 -17.54 -6.50 6.03
CA ILE A 124 -16.15 -6.93 5.78
C ILE A 124 -15.65 -6.39 4.43
N GLY A 125 -16.49 -6.45 3.39
CA GLY A 125 -16.18 -5.88 2.08
C GLY A 125 -15.90 -4.37 2.14
N TYR A 126 -16.80 -3.60 2.75
CA TYR A 126 -16.61 -2.15 2.91
C TYR A 126 -15.44 -1.78 3.81
N LEU A 127 -15.21 -2.54 4.89
CA LEU A 127 -14.05 -2.35 5.76
C LEU A 127 -12.74 -2.61 5.02
N SER A 128 -12.69 -3.66 4.19
CA SER A 128 -11.51 -3.97 3.37
C SER A 128 -11.17 -2.83 2.41
N LEU A 129 -12.19 -2.26 1.76
CA LEU A 129 -12.09 -1.15 0.83
C LEU A 129 -11.62 0.13 1.55
N PHE A 130 -12.18 0.41 2.73
CA PHE A 130 -11.78 1.55 3.55
C PHE A 130 -10.31 1.47 3.99
N LEU A 131 -9.85 0.29 4.41
CA LEU A 131 -8.46 0.09 4.79
C LEU A 131 -7.52 0.24 3.59
N GLU A 132 -7.87 -0.32 2.44
CA GLU A 132 -7.09 -0.16 1.21
C GLU A 132 -6.98 1.31 0.81
N SER A 133 -8.10 2.05 0.85
CA SER A 133 -8.11 3.46 0.44
C SER A 133 -7.33 4.36 1.40
N SER A 134 -7.29 4.00 2.68
CA SER A 134 -6.53 4.70 3.72
C SER A 134 -5.02 4.42 3.68
N ALA A 135 -4.57 3.34 3.01
CA ALA A 135 -3.17 2.92 3.03
C ALA A 135 -2.21 4.02 2.53
N GLY A 136 -2.56 4.70 1.43
CA GLY A 136 -1.76 5.80 0.86
C GLY A 136 -1.58 6.97 1.82
N SER A 137 -2.59 7.28 2.63
CA SER A 137 -2.54 8.39 3.59
C SER A 137 -1.46 8.21 4.66
N PHE A 138 -1.14 6.97 5.07
CA PHE A 138 -0.04 6.71 6.00
C PHE A 138 1.33 7.04 5.41
N GLN A 139 1.51 6.85 4.10
CA GLN A 139 2.73 7.25 3.42
C GLN A 139 2.78 8.77 3.24
N VAL A 140 1.68 9.41 2.86
CA VAL A 140 1.54 10.88 2.79
C VAL A 140 1.90 11.53 4.12
N TYR A 141 1.32 11.04 5.22
CA TYR A 141 1.59 11.53 6.56
C TYR A 141 3.07 11.37 6.93
N LYS A 142 3.65 10.22 6.63
CA LYS A 142 5.05 9.95 6.92
C LYS A 142 5.99 10.86 6.14
N ASN A 143 5.75 11.05 4.85
CA ASN A 143 6.51 11.97 4.01
C ASN A 143 6.40 13.40 4.57
N TYR A 144 5.19 13.84 4.93
CA TYR A 144 4.97 15.17 5.51
C TYR A 144 5.70 15.37 6.83
N LYS A 145 5.70 14.35 7.71
CA LYS A 145 6.39 14.40 9.01
C LYS A 145 7.92 14.41 8.85
N ARG A 146 8.45 13.63 7.91
CA ARG A 146 9.90 13.58 7.63
C ARG A 146 10.39 14.77 6.81
N LYS A 147 9.50 15.46 6.09
CA LYS A 147 9.85 16.45 5.05
C LYS A 147 10.86 15.89 4.02
N SER A 148 10.80 14.58 3.79
CA SER A 148 11.70 13.87 2.89
C SER A 148 11.07 12.56 2.43
N THR A 149 11.19 12.28 1.13
CA THR A 149 10.83 11.01 0.49
C THR A 149 12.03 10.09 0.30
N GLU A 150 13.19 10.43 0.88
CA GLU A 150 14.38 9.60 0.84
C GLU A 150 14.09 8.21 1.44
N GLY A 151 14.47 7.16 0.72
CA GLY A 151 14.17 5.78 1.08
C GLY A 151 12.94 5.18 0.38
N VAL A 152 12.12 5.99 -0.30
CA VAL A 152 10.95 5.50 -1.08
C VAL A 152 11.21 5.66 -2.58
N THR A 153 10.74 4.75 -3.42
CA THR A 153 10.91 4.80 -4.88
C THR A 153 9.77 5.56 -5.55
N LEU A 154 10.07 6.42 -6.53
CA LEU A 154 9.03 7.00 -7.40
C LEU A 154 8.23 5.93 -8.13
N PHE A 155 8.90 4.85 -8.56
CA PHE A 155 8.28 3.73 -9.24
C PHE A 155 7.09 3.15 -8.46
N LEU A 156 7.19 3.06 -7.12
CA LEU A 156 6.09 2.65 -6.26
C LEU A 156 4.85 3.52 -6.48
N PHE A 157 4.99 4.84 -6.42
CA PHE A 157 3.86 5.76 -6.60
C PHE A 157 3.29 5.73 -8.02
N LEU A 158 4.14 5.54 -9.04
CA LEU A 158 3.68 5.36 -10.41
C LEU A 158 2.86 4.09 -10.59
N THR A 159 3.25 2.98 -9.95
CA THR A 159 2.45 1.75 -10.01
C THR A 159 1.11 1.87 -9.30
N TRP A 160 1.01 2.66 -8.23
CA TRP A 160 -0.26 2.91 -7.53
C TRP A 160 -1.21 3.73 -8.38
N ILE A 161 -0.77 4.90 -8.87
CA ILE A 161 -1.65 5.80 -9.66
C ILE A 161 -2.16 5.11 -10.93
N ILE A 162 -1.31 4.32 -11.61
CA ILE A 162 -1.70 3.55 -12.80
C ILE A 162 -2.73 2.47 -12.42
N GLY A 163 -2.48 1.73 -11.33
CA GLY A 163 -3.38 0.70 -10.85
C GLY A 163 -4.75 1.24 -10.45
N ASP A 164 -4.78 2.35 -9.72
CA ASP A 164 -6.03 2.94 -9.24
C ASP A 164 -6.79 3.66 -10.37
N PHE A 165 -6.09 4.21 -11.37
CA PHE A 165 -6.76 4.68 -12.60
C PHE A 165 -7.42 3.54 -13.38
N ILE A 166 -6.77 2.38 -13.47
CA ILE A 166 -7.35 1.20 -14.10
C ILE A 166 -8.55 0.65 -13.31
N LYS A 167 -8.46 0.58 -11.99
CA LYS A 167 -9.60 0.22 -11.12
C LYS A 167 -10.77 1.18 -11.28
N PHE A 168 -10.50 2.47 -11.40
CA PHE A 168 -11.54 3.47 -11.63
C PHE A 168 -12.32 3.19 -12.91
N ILE A 169 -11.62 2.93 -14.03
CA ILE A 169 -12.25 2.54 -15.30
C ILE A 169 -13.04 1.24 -15.13
N TYR A 170 -12.46 0.24 -14.45
CA TYR A 170 -13.13 -1.03 -14.19
C TYR A 170 -14.46 -0.82 -13.46
N PHE A 171 -14.49 -0.01 -12.40
CA PHE A 171 -15.72 0.24 -11.65
C PHE A 171 -16.78 0.98 -12.46
N ILE A 172 -16.39 1.87 -13.39
CA ILE A 172 -17.32 2.52 -14.33
C ILE A 172 -17.98 1.48 -15.23
N ILE A 173 -17.18 0.59 -15.81
CA ILE A 173 -17.66 -0.44 -16.75
C ILE A 173 -18.56 -1.46 -16.02
N ASP A 174 -18.14 -1.89 -14.84
CA ASP A 174 -18.83 -2.89 -14.02
C ASP A 174 -20.08 -2.34 -13.30
N GLN A 175 -20.33 -1.02 -13.38
CA GLN A 175 -21.42 -0.34 -12.67
C GLN A 175 -21.41 -0.64 -11.16
N SER A 176 -20.21 -0.66 -10.58
CA SER A 176 -20.02 -1.03 -9.18
C SER A 176 -20.68 -0.01 -8.23
N PRO A 177 -20.98 -0.38 -6.96
CA PRO A 177 -21.62 0.54 -6.02
C PRO A 177 -20.81 1.82 -5.73
N TYR A 178 -21.50 2.92 -5.42
CA TYR A 178 -20.90 4.24 -5.11
C TYR A 178 -19.69 4.23 -4.15
N PRO A 179 -19.66 3.44 -3.06
CA PRO A 179 -18.50 3.40 -2.17
C PRO A 179 -17.17 3.04 -2.85
N PHE A 180 -17.19 2.20 -3.89
CA PHE A 180 -15.99 1.81 -4.63
C PHE A 180 -15.38 2.99 -5.38
N PHE A 181 -16.22 3.81 -6.02
CA PHE A 181 -15.78 5.03 -6.70
C PHE A 181 -15.18 6.05 -5.73
N VAL A 182 -15.86 6.29 -4.59
CA VAL A 182 -15.38 7.25 -3.57
C VAL A 182 -14.03 6.81 -3.01
N GLY A 183 -13.88 5.53 -2.68
CA GLY A 183 -12.60 4.97 -2.23
C GLY A 183 -11.49 5.11 -3.26
N CYS A 184 -11.80 4.82 -4.53
CA CYS A 184 -10.85 4.93 -5.64
C CYS A 184 -10.39 6.36 -5.92
N LEU A 185 -11.31 7.34 -5.86
CA LEU A 185 -10.96 8.75 -6.00
C LEU A 185 -10.07 9.23 -4.86
N PHE A 186 -10.34 8.77 -3.64
CA PHE A 186 -9.49 9.06 -2.48
C PHE A 186 -8.08 8.47 -2.63
N GLN A 187 -7.96 7.25 -3.16
CA GLN A 187 -6.68 6.63 -3.48
C GLN A 187 -5.87 7.44 -4.49
N ILE A 188 -6.48 7.79 -5.62
CA ILE A 188 -5.85 8.65 -6.65
C ILE A 188 -5.38 9.98 -6.02
N GLY A 189 -6.16 10.58 -5.12
CA GLY A 189 -5.77 11.79 -4.41
C GLY A 189 -4.53 11.60 -3.51
N ASN A 190 -4.45 10.50 -2.76
CA ASN A 190 -3.29 10.15 -1.95
C ASN A 190 -2.04 9.92 -2.82
N ASP A 191 -2.20 9.26 -3.96
CA ASP A 191 -1.11 8.98 -4.89
C ASP A 191 -0.53 10.24 -5.51
N LEU A 192 -1.40 11.13 -6.00
CA LEU A 192 -0.99 12.44 -6.52
C LEU A 192 -0.26 13.25 -5.45
N THR A 193 -0.71 13.18 -4.20
CA THR A 193 -0.05 13.83 -3.07
C THR A 193 1.33 13.23 -2.81
N CYS A 194 1.49 11.90 -2.87
CA CYS A 194 2.79 11.25 -2.72
C CYS A 194 3.76 11.61 -3.84
N ILE A 195 3.28 11.66 -5.10
CA ILE A 195 4.08 12.07 -6.26
C ILE A 195 4.51 13.53 -6.11
N PHE A 196 3.58 14.41 -5.72
CA PHE A 196 3.89 15.82 -5.46
C PHE A 196 4.96 15.96 -4.36
N GLN A 197 4.78 15.30 -3.22
CA GLN A 197 5.77 15.28 -2.13
C GLN A 197 7.13 14.74 -2.59
N TYR A 198 7.15 13.74 -3.48
CA TYR A 198 8.39 13.18 -4.01
C TYR A 198 9.20 14.22 -4.78
N PHE A 199 8.56 15.00 -5.65
CA PHE A 199 9.26 16.03 -6.42
C PHE A 199 9.61 17.25 -5.57
N HIS A 200 8.69 17.70 -4.72
CA HIS A 200 8.90 18.87 -3.87
C HIS A 200 10.08 18.69 -2.90
N TYR A 201 10.13 17.57 -2.17
CA TYR A 201 11.23 17.32 -1.22
C TYR A 201 12.55 16.92 -1.88
N ASN A 202 12.53 16.41 -3.13
CA ASN A 202 13.79 16.18 -3.87
C ASN A 202 14.44 17.48 -4.32
N GLN A 203 13.68 18.53 -4.62
CA GLN A 203 14.24 19.84 -4.97
C GLN A 203 14.89 20.52 -3.75
N GLU A 204 14.29 20.39 -2.57
CA GLU A 204 14.84 20.98 -1.33
C GLU A 204 16.13 20.29 -0.86
N ASN A 205 16.23 18.96 -0.99
CA ASN A 205 17.44 18.21 -0.62
C ASN A 205 18.64 18.43 -1.57
N GLN A 206 18.44 19.09 -2.72
CA GLN A 206 19.52 19.46 -3.65
C GLN A 206 20.16 20.82 -3.34
N GLN A 207 19.71 21.57 -2.33
CA GLN A 207 20.43 22.76 -1.89
C GLN A 207 21.76 22.32 -1.23
N PRO A 208 22.92 22.60 -1.84
CA PRO A 208 24.20 22.22 -1.25
C PRO A 208 24.35 22.93 0.10
N PHE A 209 24.86 22.22 1.09
CA PHE A 209 25.44 22.81 2.29
C PHE A 209 26.34 23.98 1.86
N LEU A 210 25.86 25.21 2.04
CA LEU A 210 26.73 26.38 2.04
C LEU A 210 27.73 26.12 3.17
N ILE A 211 28.96 25.78 2.79
CA ILE A 211 30.09 25.63 3.69
C ILE A 211 30.09 26.88 4.58
N PRO A 212 30.00 26.75 5.92
CA PRO A 212 30.14 27.92 6.77
C PRO A 212 31.51 28.49 6.47
N ASN A 213 31.56 29.74 6.00
CA ASN A 213 32.81 30.47 5.79
C ASN A 213 33.60 30.42 7.11
N THR A 214 34.58 29.53 7.19
CA THR A 214 35.68 29.64 8.14
C THR A 214 36.40 30.94 7.79
N LYS A 215 35.99 32.04 8.42
CA LYS A 215 36.80 33.25 8.45
C LYS A 215 38.08 32.88 9.18
N GLU A 216 39.15 32.76 8.39
CA GLU A 216 40.53 32.76 8.85
C GLU A 216 40.70 33.87 9.90
N SER A 217 41.06 33.49 11.12
CA SER A 217 41.69 34.39 12.08
C SER A 217 43.07 34.74 11.52
N LYS A 218 43.16 35.82 10.75
CA LYS A 218 44.44 36.47 10.48
C LYS A 218 44.73 37.41 11.64
N ASN A 219 45.76 37.03 12.37
CA ASN A 219 46.57 37.85 13.25
C ASN A 219 47.04 39.13 12.55
#